data_AF-A0AAV0PIR4-F1
#
_entry.id   AF-A0AAV0PIR4-F1
#
_cell.length_a   1.000
_cell.length_b   1.000
_cell.length_c   1.000
_cell.angle_alpha   90.00
_cell.angle_beta   90.00
_cell.angle_gamma   90.00
#
_symmetry.space_group_name_H-M   'P 1'
#
loop_
_entity.id
_entity.type
_entity.pdbx_description
1 polymer ?
#
loop_
_entity_poly.entity_id
_entity_poly.type
_entity_poly.pdbx_seq_one_letter_code
_entity_poly.pdbx_strand_id
1 'polypeptide(L)'
;MMETWRKKGGSAWERTKRAPGLACRKMWQVGKDDPRRAIHAVKVGLALTLVSMLYLLEPLFEGIGQNAIWAVMTVVVVLEFTAGATLCKGLNRGLGTIMAGSLAFLIEFVAEETGQVGRAIFIGWAAATYLRFLPYVKKNYDYGVVIFLLTFNLITVSSFRVSNVMKIAHERLITIAIGCGICLFMSLLVFPIWSGQDLHNSTVNKLQGLAKSIEAVTEVREEESDEEDKSCDEDPIYKGYKAVLDSKSIDEALALYASWEPRHSRHCRYPWQQYVKVGAALRRFSYTVVALHGCLQTEIQVKLQIAY
;
A
#
# COMPACT_ATOMS: atom_id res chain seq x y z
N MET A 1 26.82 41.93 -3.76
CA MET A 1 26.76 40.54 -3.25
C MET A 1 25.87 40.41 -2.00
N MET A 2 25.93 41.29 -1.00
CA MET A 2 25.07 41.17 0.20
C MET A 2 23.56 41.35 -0.05
N GLU A 3 23.15 42.18 -1.01
CA GLU A 3 21.73 42.42 -1.30
C GLU A 3 21.00 41.22 -1.90
N THR A 4 21.69 40.40 -2.70
CA THR A 4 21.12 39.17 -3.28
C THR A 4 20.92 38.08 -2.23
N TRP A 5 21.81 38.02 -1.22
CA TRP A 5 21.65 37.13 -0.06
C TRP A 5 20.46 37.54 0.83
N ARG A 6 20.27 38.85 1.06
CA ARG A 6 19.12 39.36 1.84
C ARG A 6 17.78 39.12 1.13
N LYS A 7 17.71 39.28 -0.20
CA LYS A 7 16.53 38.95 -1.02
C LYS A 7 16.21 37.45 -1.03
N LYS A 8 17.23 36.58 -1.16
CA LYS A 8 17.04 35.12 -1.09
C LYS A 8 16.54 34.67 0.29
N GLY A 9 17.12 35.20 1.38
CA GLY A 9 16.68 34.92 2.75
C GLY A 9 15.23 35.34 3.04
N GLY A 10 14.82 36.52 2.55
CA GLY A 10 13.42 36.98 2.66
C GLY A 10 12.43 36.10 1.88
N SER A 11 12.78 35.67 0.66
CA SER A 11 11.92 34.78 -0.13
C SER A 11 11.79 33.38 0.47
N ALA A 12 12.85 32.88 1.12
CA ALA A 12 12.84 31.59 1.81
C ALA A 12 11.96 31.66 3.07
N TRP A 13 12.07 32.75 3.83
CA TRP A 13 11.26 33.02 5.02
C TRP A 13 9.76 33.18 4.72
N GLU A 14 9.40 33.83 3.61
CA GLU A 14 8.01 33.91 3.18
C GLU A 14 7.45 32.56 2.71
N ARG A 15 8.26 31.74 2.04
CA ARG A 15 7.87 30.38 1.64
C ARG A 15 7.63 29.48 2.85
N THR A 16 8.48 29.54 3.88
CA THR A 16 8.26 28.79 5.14
C THR A 16 7.04 29.28 5.90
N LYS A 17 6.71 30.58 5.86
CA LYS A 17 5.51 31.12 6.51
C LYS A 17 4.21 30.73 5.78
N ARG A 18 4.24 30.60 4.44
CA ARG A 18 3.08 30.17 3.62
C ARG A 18 2.93 28.65 3.51
N ALA A 19 4.00 27.90 3.73
CA ALA A 19 4.00 26.43 3.70
C ALA A 19 2.94 25.77 4.59
N PRO A 20 2.75 26.15 5.88
CA PRO A 20 1.74 25.50 6.72
C PRO A 20 0.30 25.76 6.24
N GLY A 21 -0.01 26.97 5.76
CA GLY A 21 -1.33 27.28 5.21
C GLY A 21 -1.62 26.55 3.89
N LEU A 22 -0.59 26.33 3.07
CA LEU A 22 -0.71 25.57 1.82
C LEU A 22 -0.82 24.06 2.09
N ALA A 23 -0.08 23.54 3.07
CA ALA A 23 -0.18 22.17 3.54
C ALA A 23 -1.57 21.88 4.14
N CYS A 24 -2.09 22.77 5.00
CA CYS A 24 -3.41 22.64 5.58
C CYS A 24 -4.51 22.63 4.51
N ARG A 25 -4.42 23.52 3.49
CA ARG A 25 -5.33 23.49 2.33
C ARG A 25 -5.25 22.19 1.54
N LYS A 26 -4.05 21.68 1.28
CA LYS A 26 -3.87 20.39 0.60
C LYS A 26 -4.44 19.23 1.42
N MET A 27 -4.22 19.20 2.73
CA MET A 27 -4.79 18.19 3.63
C MET A 27 -6.33 18.25 3.63
N TRP A 28 -6.88 19.47 3.66
CA TRP A 28 -8.32 19.68 3.56
C TRP A 28 -8.90 19.19 2.23
N GLN A 29 -8.22 19.47 1.12
CA GLN A 29 -8.60 18.96 -0.21
C GLN A 29 -8.57 17.43 -0.22
N VAL A 30 -7.52 16.80 0.30
CA VAL A 30 -7.42 15.32 0.37
C VAL A 30 -8.58 14.69 1.14
N GLY A 31 -9.03 15.30 2.23
CA GLY A 31 -10.19 14.82 2.99
C GLY A 31 -11.53 15.10 2.29
N LYS A 32 -11.62 16.19 1.53
CA LYS A 32 -12.82 16.56 0.76
C LYS A 32 -12.99 15.69 -0.48
N ASP A 33 -11.89 15.32 -1.14
CA ASP A 33 -11.87 14.51 -2.35
C ASP A 33 -12.25 13.04 -2.05
N ASP A 34 -11.84 12.52 -0.90
CA ASP A 34 -12.25 11.19 -0.43
C ASP A 34 -12.52 11.18 1.08
N PRO A 35 -13.79 11.33 1.52
CA PRO A 35 -14.14 11.39 2.95
C PRO A 35 -13.76 10.11 3.70
N ARG A 36 -13.57 8.99 3.00
CA ARG A 36 -13.14 7.72 3.57
C ARG A 36 -11.73 7.82 4.16
N ARG A 37 -10.87 8.71 3.63
CA ARG A 37 -9.53 8.97 4.16
C ARG A 37 -9.56 9.61 5.55
N ALA A 38 -10.48 10.55 5.76
CA ALA A 38 -10.69 11.16 7.07
C ALA A 38 -11.21 10.12 8.08
N ILE A 39 -12.19 9.30 7.68
CA ILE A 39 -12.71 8.21 8.50
C ILE A 39 -11.57 7.24 8.87
N HIS A 40 -10.75 6.81 7.90
CA HIS A 40 -9.61 5.93 8.15
C HIS A 40 -8.60 6.55 9.12
N ALA A 41 -8.25 7.82 8.96
CA ALA A 41 -7.34 8.51 9.90
C ALA A 41 -7.89 8.49 11.34
N VAL A 42 -9.19 8.72 11.50
CA VAL A 42 -9.86 8.62 12.81
C VAL A 42 -9.81 7.19 13.34
N LYS A 43 -10.05 6.16 12.51
CA LYS A 43 -9.91 4.75 12.93
C LYS A 43 -8.51 4.42 13.42
N VAL A 44 -7.48 4.89 12.73
CA VAL A 44 -6.09 4.68 13.14
C VAL A 44 -5.83 5.34 14.49
N GLY A 45 -6.27 6.59 14.68
CA GLY A 45 -6.18 7.27 15.97
C GLY A 45 -6.92 6.53 17.09
N LEU A 46 -8.14 6.04 16.83
CA LEU A 46 -8.92 5.25 17.77
C LEU A 46 -8.27 3.90 18.08
N ALA A 47 -7.70 3.21 17.08
CA ALA A 47 -6.98 1.96 17.30
C ALA A 47 -5.76 2.16 18.19
N LEU A 48 -4.96 3.20 17.92
CA LEU A 48 -3.77 3.53 18.72
C LEU A 48 -4.15 3.91 20.15
N THR A 49 -5.17 4.75 20.33
CA THR A 49 -5.65 5.13 21.67
C THR A 49 -6.19 3.93 22.43
N LEU A 50 -6.93 3.01 21.79
CA LEU A 50 -7.38 1.78 22.43
C LEU A 50 -6.23 0.88 22.86
N VAL A 51 -5.22 0.66 22.01
CA VAL A 51 -4.03 -0.13 22.37
C VAL A 51 -3.29 0.52 23.53
N SER A 52 -3.11 1.84 23.51
CA SER A 52 -2.45 2.58 24.59
C SER A 52 -3.27 2.54 25.88
N MET A 53 -4.60 2.61 25.80
CA MET A 53 -5.47 2.54 26.97
C MET A 53 -5.47 1.12 27.58
N LEU A 54 -5.48 0.08 26.75
CA LEU A 54 -5.34 -1.31 27.21
C LEU A 54 -4.01 -1.55 27.93
N TYR A 55 -2.95 -0.85 27.53
CA TYR A 55 -1.67 -0.89 28.23
C TYR A 55 -1.71 -0.22 29.61
N LEU A 56 -2.46 0.88 29.75
CA LEU A 56 -2.60 1.60 31.02
C LEU A 56 -3.52 0.86 32.02
N LEU A 57 -4.35 -0.06 31.56
CA LEU A 57 -5.16 -0.94 32.40
C LEU A 57 -4.29 -2.10 32.93
N GLU A 58 -3.54 -1.79 33.99
CA GLU A 58 -2.58 -2.63 34.71
C GLU A 58 -3.03 -4.10 35.00
N PRO A 59 -4.29 -4.42 35.37
CA PRO A 59 -4.68 -5.82 35.63
C PRO A 59 -4.78 -6.72 34.38
N LEU A 60 -4.78 -6.17 33.15
CA LEU A 60 -4.78 -6.99 31.91
C LEU A 60 -3.36 -7.29 31.40
N PHE A 61 -2.33 -6.63 31.94
CA PHE A 61 -0.95 -6.65 31.43
C PHE A 61 0.10 -6.99 32.50
N GLU A 62 -0.29 -7.58 33.64
CA GLU A 62 0.67 -8.17 34.59
C GLU A 62 1.59 -9.16 33.84
N GLY A 63 2.87 -8.78 33.67
CA GLY A 63 3.89 -9.59 32.98
C GLY A 63 4.19 -9.22 31.52
N ILE A 64 3.47 -8.27 30.89
CA ILE A 64 3.59 -7.97 29.44
C ILE A 64 4.21 -6.57 29.17
N GLY A 65 4.62 -5.82 30.20
CA GLY A 65 5.05 -4.42 30.11
C GLY A 65 6.06 -4.07 29.00
N GLN A 66 7.11 -4.89 28.79
CA GLN A 66 8.09 -4.67 27.70
C GLN A 66 7.56 -5.03 26.31
N ASN A 67 6.47 -5.81 26.22
CA ASN A 67 5.93 -6.29 24.96
C ASN A 67 4.87 -5.37 24.33
N ALA A 68 4.44 -4.33 25.05
CA ALA A 68 3.40 -3.40 24.60
C ALA A 68 3.78 -2.60 23.34
N ILE A 69 5.07 -2.28 23.16
CA ILE A 69 5.59 -1.63 21.95
C ILE A 69 5.25 -2.47 20.70
N TRP A 70 5.24 -3.81 20.83
CA TRP A 70 4.90 -4.70 19.71
C TRP A 70 3.44 -4.62 19.30
N ALA A 71 2.52 -4.42 20.25
CA ALA A 71 1.11 -4.23 19.95
C ALA A 71 0.89 -2.91 19.18
N VAL A 72 1.49 -1.81 19.65
CA VAL A 72 1.41 -0.49 18.99
C VAL A 72 2.01 -0.56 17.58
N MET A 73 3.22 -1.13 17.45
CA MET A 73 3.87 -1.33 16.14
C MET A 73 3.02 -2.19 15.21
N THR A 74 2.34 -3.20 15.75
CA THR A 74 1.43 -4.03 14.94
C THR A 74 0.28 -3.21 14.41
N VAL A 75 -0.35 -2.36 15.22
CA VAL A 75 -1.43 -1.49 14.74
C VAL A 75 -0.96 -0.54 13.64
N VAL A 76 0.20 0.10 13.80
CA VAL A 76 0.76 1.00 12.78
C VAL A 76 1.06 0.27 11.46
N VAL A 77 1.54 -0.98 11.53
CA VAL A 77 1.99 -1.72 10.34
C VAL A 77 0.85 -2.50 9.66
N VAL A 78 -0.11 -3.00 10.44
CA VAL A 78 -1.18 -3.88 9.98
C VAL A 78 -2.43 -3.12 9.58
N LEU A 79 -2.77 -2.03 10.29
CA LEU A 79 -3.98 -1.28 10.00
C LEU A 79 -3.84 -0.55 8.67
N GLU A 80 -4.58 -1.03 7.67
CA GLU A 80 -4.55 -0.52 6.31
C GLU A 80 -5.87 0.13 5.92
N PHE A 81 -5.87 0.84 4.80
CA PHE A 81 -7.04 1.58 4.33
C PHE A 81 -8.27 0.67 4.13
N THR A 82 -8.06 -0.55 3.62
CA THR A 82 -9.11 -1.53 3.37
C THR A 82 -9.09 -2.67 4.38
N ALA A 83 -10.26 -3.28 4.60
CA ALA A 83 -10.40 -4.42 5.49
C ALA A 83 -9.59 -5.64 5.00
N GLY A 84 -9.64 -5.95 3.70
CA GLY A 84 -8.89 -7.05 3.10
C GLY A 84 -7.37 -6.88 3.23
N ALA A 85 -6.85 -5.67 3.07
CA ALA A 85 -5.44 -5.37 3.28
C ALA A 85 -5.03 -5.55 4.74
N THR A 86 -5.87 -5.09 5.67
CA THR A 86 -5.64 -5.27 7.12
C THR A 86 -5.58 -6.76 7.49
N LEU A 87 -6.53 -7.56 7.00
CA LEU A 87 -6.56 -9.00 7.25
C LEU A 87 -5.33 -9.71 6.67
N CYS A 88 -5.00 -9.44 5.41
CA CYS A 88 -3.83 -9.99 4.72
C CYS A 88 -2.54 -9.67 5.47
N LYS A 89 -2.34 -8.40 5.84
CA LYS A 89 -1.15 -7.98 6.60
C LYS A 89 -1.09 -8.56 8.00
N GLY A 90 -2.23 -8.64 8.68
CA GLY A 90 -2.31 -9.21 10.03
C GLY A 90 -1.99 -10.70 10.06
N LEU A 91 -2.50 -11.47 9.09
CA LEU A 91 -2.19 -12.89 8.95
C LEU A 91 -0.73 -13.11 8.56
N ASN A 92 -0.20 -12.33 7.61
CA ASN A 92 1.22 -12.37 7.26
C ASN A 92 2.13 -12.04 8.45
N ARG A 93 1.70 -11.13 9.35
CA ARG A 93 2.40 -10.80 10.58
C ARG A 93 2.40 -11.95 11.59
N GLY A 94 1.26 -12.60 11.78
CA GLY A 94 1.14 -13.79 12.62
C GLY A 94 2.00 -14.94 12.09
N LEU A 95 1.82 -15.32 10.82
CA LEU A 95 2.59 -16.40 10.18
C LEU A 95 4.10 -16.12 10.17
N GLY A 96 4.51 -14.89 9.87
CA GLY A 96 5.91 -14.49 9.92
C GLY A 96 6.52 -14.67 11.31
N THR A 97 5.76 -14.38 12.36
CA THR A 97 6.23 -14.55 13.76
C THR A 97 6.34 -16.02 14.16
N ILE A 98 5.39 -16.87 13.75
CA ILE A 98 5.44 -18.32 13.99
C ILE A 98 6.65 -18.93 13.28
N MET A 99 6.84 -18.60 12.00
CA MET A 99 7.99 -19.06 11.21
C MET A 99 9.31 -18.58 11.82
N ALA A 100 9.37 -17.31 12.25
CA ALA A 100 10.56 -16.74 12.87
C ALA A 100 10.90 -17.39 14.21
N GLY A 101 9.89 -17.65 15.05
CA GLY A 101 10.06 -18.35 16.32
C GLY A 101 10.53 -19.80 16.12
N SER A 102 9.93 -20.52 15.14
CA SER A 102 10.36 -21.88 14.79
C SER A 102 11.79 -21.91 14.28
N LEU A 103 12.18 -20.98 13.41
CA LEU A 103 13.56 -20.92 12.91
C LEU A 103 14.56 -20.55 14.02
N ALA A 104 14.21 -19.62 14.90
CA ALA A 104 15.04 -19.25 16.04
C ALA A 104 15.26 -20.44 16.99
N PHE A 105 14.21 -21.20 17.29
CA PHE A 105 14.30 -22.43 18.08
C PHE A 105 15.21 -23.48 17.43
N LEU A 106 15.11 -23.70 16.11
CA LEU A 106 15.98 -24.62 15.39
C LEU A 106 17.45 -24.21 15.46
N ILE A 107 17.74 -22.91 15.37
CA ILE A 107 19.11 -22.38 15.48
C ILE A 107 19.66 -22.57 16.89
N GLU A 108 18.86 -22.32 17.92
CA GLU A 108 19.24 -22.54 19.32
C GLU A 108 19.54 -24.02 19.59
N PHE A 109 18.66 -24.92 19.13
CA PHE A 109 18.85 -26.36 19.26
C PHE A 109 20.15 -26.85 18.59
N VAL A 110 20.43 -26.39 17.36
CA VAL A 110 21.69 -26.74 16.66
C VAL A 110 22.90 -26.09 17.34
N ALA A 111 22.75 -24.89 17.88
CA ALA A 111 23.82 -24.18 18.56
C ALA A 111 24.23 -24.85 19.88
N GLU A 112 23.27 -25.39 20.64
CA GLU A 112 23.52 -26.17 21.85
C GLU A 112 24.30 -27.45 21.54
N GLU A 113 23.90 -28.20 20.51
CA GLU A 113 24.57 -29.43 20.10
C GLU A 113 25.99 -29.20 19.54
N THR A 114 26.21 -28.08 18.84
CA THR A 114 27.49 -27.80 18.17
C THR A 114 28.46 -26.94 19.00
N GLY A 115 27.97 -26.30 20.08
CA GLY A 115 28.73 -25.34 20.89
C GLY A 115 29.15 -24.06 20.14
N GLN A 116 28.69 -23.84 18.90
CA GLN A 116 29.09 -22.72 18.03
C GLN A 116 27.95 -21.74 17.77
N VAL A 117 27.38 -21.19 18.85
CA VAL A 117 26.21 -20.29 18.84
C VAL A 117 26.37 -19.12 17.85
N GLY A 118 27.52 -18.43 17.86
CA GLY A 118 27.76 -17.30 16.97
C GLY A 118 27.75 -17.67 15.48
N ARG A 119 28.23 -18.86 15.13
CA ARG A 119 28.30 -19.33 13.74
C ARG A 119 26.91 -19.72 13.22
N ALA A 120 26.14 -20.43 14.03
CA ALA A 120 24.77 -20.83 13.69
C ALA A 120 23.86 -19.61 13.46
N ILE A 121 23.98 -18.58 14.29
CA ILE A 121 23.22 -17.33 14.16
C ILE A 121 23.63 -16.54 12.92
N PHE A 122 24.94 -16.38 12.67
CA PHE A 122 25.41 -15.67 11.49
C PHE A 122 24.93 -16.33 10.19
N ILE A 123 24.98 -17.66 10.14
CA ILE A 123 24.44 -18.44 9.02
C ILE A 123 22.93 -18.23 8.91
N GLY A 124 22.19 -18.21 10.03
CA GLY A 124 20.76 -17.93 10.05
C GLY A 124 20.40 -16.55 9.48
N TRP A 125 21.07 -15.48 9.91
CA TRP A 125 20.85 -14.13 9.38
C TRP A 125 21.23 -14.02 7.90
N ALA A 126 22.36 -14.61 7.50
CA ALA A 126 22.80 -14.63 6.11
C ALA A 126 21.79 -15.37 5.22
N ALA A 127 21.36 -16.57 5.62
CA ALA A 127 20.40 -17.39 4.89
C ALA A 127 19.03 -16.71 4.78
N ALA A 128 18.52 -16.16 5.88
CA ALA A 128 17.24 -15.45 5.89
C ALA A 128 17.27 -14.24 4.95
N THR A 129 18.33 -13.43 5.01
CA THR A 129 18.50 -12.25 4.14
C THR A 129 18.69 -12.66 2.68
N TYR A 130 19.41 -13.74 2.41
CA TYR A 130 19.61 -14.27 1.07
C TYR A 130 18.29 -14.68 0.40
N LEU A 131 17.36 -15.25 1.17
CA LEU A 131 16.03 -15.64 0.70
C LEU A 131 15.24 -14.49 0.07
N ARG A 132 15.51 -13.24 0.46
CA ARG A 132 14.90 -12.03 -0.10
C ARG A 132 15.35 -11.72 -1.54
N PHE A 133 16.54 -12.15 -1.93
CA PHE A 133 17.06 -11.91 -3.27
C PHE A 133 16.47 -12.87 -4.31
N LEU A 134 15.76 -13.92 -3.88
CA LEU A 134 15.06 -14.82 -4.79
C LEU A 134 13.93 -14.05 -5.50
N PRO A 135 13.97 -13.88 -6.84
CA PRO A 135 13.01 -13.04 -7.55
C PRO A 135 11.58 -13.58 -7.43
N TYR A 136 11.42 -14.90 -7.31
CA TYR A 136 10.13 -15.54 -7.07
C TYR A 136 9.52 -15.16 -5.72
N VAL A 137 10.34 -15.17 -4.67
CA VAL A 137 9.93 -14.82 -3.30
C VAL A 137 9.64 -13.32 -3.21
N LYS A 138 10.50 -12.48 -3.78
CA LYS A 138 10.31 -11.02 -3.83
C LYS A 138 9.03 -10.62 -4.58
N LYS A 139 8.70 -11.28 -5.70
CA LYS A 139 7.51 -10.90 -6.46
C LYS A 139 6.20 -11.25 -5.75
N ASN A 140 6.15 -12.39 -5.07
CA ASN A 140 4.91 -12.95 -4.54
C ASN A 140 4.73 -12.71 -3.04
N TYR A 141 5.81 -12.50 -2.28
CA TYR A 141 5.80 -12.52 -0.82
C TYR A 141 6.67 -11.42 -0.18
N ASP A 142 7.02 -10.33 -0.88
CA ASP A 142 7.95 -9.30 -0.36
C ASP A 142 7.57 -8.81 1.04
N TYR A 143 6.29 -8.47 1.24
CA TYR A 143 5.79 -8.02 2.54
C TYR A 143 5.95 -9.09 3.63
N GLY A 144 5.52 -10.34 3.36
CA GLY A 144 5.62 -11.44 4.31
C GLY A 144 7.07 -11.75 4.70
N VAL A 145 7.98 -11.69 3.73
CA VAL A 145 9.42 -11.92 3.92
C VAL A 145 10.06 -10.79 4.75
N VAL A 146 9.73 -9.53 4.47
CA VAL A 146 10.21 -8.40 5.28
C VAL A 146 9.75 -8.53 6.72
N ILE A 147 8.50 -8.91 6.94
CA ILE A 147 7.95 -9.10 8.27
C ILE A 147 8.61 -10.28 8.99
N PHE A 148 8.75 -11.42 8.32
CA PHE A 148 9.48 -12.58 8.83
C PHE A 148 10.92 -12.22 9.23
N LEU A 149 11.66 -11.52 8.37
CA LEU A 149 13.04 -11.09 8.65
C LEU A 149 13.12 -10.16 9.84
N LEU A 150 12.24 -9.16 9.89
CA LEU A 150 12.17 -8.23 11.02
C LEU A 150 11.91 -8.99 12.33
N THR A 151 10.95 -9.92 12.34
CA THR A 151 10.63 -10.71 13.54
C THR A 151 11.74 -11.68 13.91
N PHE A 152 12.37 -12.33 12.93
CA PHE A 152 13.47 -13.27 13.16
C PHE A 152 14.66 -12.56 13.78
N ASN A 153 15.18 -11.51 13.14
CA ASN A 153 16.31 -10.74 13.66
C ASN A 153 16.07 -10.27 15.09
N LEU A 154 14.86 -9.84 15.37
CA LEU A 154 14.47 -9.30 16.65
C LEU A 154 14.28 -10.38 17.73
N ILE A 155 13.71 -11.56 17.41
CA ILE A 155 13.63 -12.69 18.32
C ILE A 155 15.05 -13.18 18.64
N THR A 156 15.92 -13.31 17.63
CA THR A 156 17.32 -13.69 17.81
C THR A 156 18.07 -12.68 18.69
N VAL A 157 17.91 -11.37 18.47
CA VAL A 157 18.51 -10.33 19.34
C VAL A 157 17.95 -10.38 20.76
N SER A 158 16.64 -10.62 20.92
CA SER A 158 16.01 -10.70 22.25
C SER A 158 16.46 -11.95 23.02
N SER A 159 16.71 -13.06 22.30
CA SER A 159 17.23 -14.32 22.86
C SER A 159 18.59 -14.16 23.54
N PHE A 160 19.44 -13.22 23.11
CA PHE A 160 20.71 -12.95 23.78
C PHE A 160 20.54 -12.41 25.20
N ARG A 161 19.38 -11.82 25.53
CA ARG A 161 19.13 -11.21 26.85
C ARG A 161 18.32 -12.13 27.77
N VAL A 162 17.55 -13.07 27.22
CA VAL A 162 16.63 -13.95 27.97
C VAL A 162 16.67 -15.35 27.36
N SER A 163 16.96 -16.37 28.17
CA SER A 163 17.28 -17.75 27.76
C SER A 163 16.10 -18.61 27.30
N ASN A 164 14.94 -18.04 26.97
CA ASN A 164 13.74 -18.81 26.61
C ASN A 164 13.09 -18.26 25.33
N VAL A 165 13.60 -18.66 24.16
CA VAL A 165 13.08 -18.24 22.84
C VAL A 165 11.59 -18.53 22.69
N MET A 166 11.13 -19.70 23.17
CA MET A 166 9.71 -20.08 23.09
C MET A 166 8.79 -19.15 23.88
N LYS A 167 9.23 -18.71 25.07
CA LYS A 167 8.47 -17.75 25.88
C LYS A 167 8.38 -16.40 25.18
N ILE A 168 9.51 -15.91 24.63
CA ILE A 168 9.57 -14.65 23.87
C ILE A 168 8.66 -14.70 22.63
N ALA A 169 8.71 -15.82 21.88
CA ALA A 169 7.87 -16.00 20.70
C ALA A 169 6.38 -16.04 21.06
N HIS A 170 6.01 -16.73 22.13
CA HIS A 170 4.63 -16.82 22.62
C HIS A 170 4.08 -15.46 23.05
N GLU A 171 4.82 -14.70 23.85
CA GLU A 171 4.42 -13.34 24.27
C GLU A 171 4.26 -12.39 23.08
N ARG A 172 5.12 -12.53 22.06
CA ARG A 172 4.99 -11.78 20.80
C ARG A 172 3.76 -12.17 20.01
N LEU A 173 3.43 -13.46 19.93
CA LEU A 173 2.23 -13.92 19.24
C LEU A 173 0.97 -13.39 19.91
N ILE A 174 0.89 -13.39 21.25
CA ILE A 174 -0.24 -12.83 21.99
C ILE A 174 -0.37 -11.32 21.73
N THR A 175 0.73 -10.56 21.84
CA THR A 175 0.67 -9.10 21.63
C THR A 175 0.34 -8.72 20.19
N ILE A 176 0.83 -9.49 19.21
CA ILE A 176 0.43 -9.34 17.79
C ILE A 176 -1.05 -9.71 17.63
N ALA A 177 -1.54 -10.76 18.27
CA ALA A 177 -2.94 -11.16 18.19
C ALA A 177 -3.88 -10.07 18.74
N ILE A 178 -3.50 -9.43 19.87
CA ILE A 178 -4.25 -8.28 20.43
C ILE A 178 -4.24 -7.12 19.44
N GLY A 179 -3.08 -6.73 18.92
CA GLY A 179 -2.96 -5.64 17.94
C GLY A 179 -3.75 -5.90 16.66
N CYS A 180 -3.64 -7.10 16.10
CA CYS A 180 -4.42 -7.54 14.94
C CYS A 180 -5.93 -7.56 15.25
N GLY A 181 -6.34 -8.01 16.43
CA GLY A 181 -7.73 -8.02 16.87
C GLY A 181 -8.34 -6.62 16.89
N ILE A 182 -7.62 -5.64 17.44
CA ILE A 182 -8.04 -4.22 17.45
C ILE A 182 -8.10 -3.66 16.03
N CYS A 183 -7.12 -3.99 15.17
CA CYS A 183 -7.14 -3.59 13.77
C CYS A 183 -8.35 -4.14 13.03
N LEU A 184 -8.66 -5.43 13.22
CA LEU A 184 -9.80 -6.08 12.57
C LEU A 184 -11.12 -5.54 13.09
N PHE A 185 -11.24 -5.30 14.40
CA PHE A 185 -12.40 -4.64 15.00
C PHE A 185 -12.66 -3.28 14.32
N MET A 186 -11.63 -2.44 14.22
CA MET A 186 -11.73 -1.12 13.58
C MET A 186 -12.02 -1.21 12.07
N SER A 187 -11.37 -2.12 11.36
CA SER A 187 -11.52 -2.23 9.90
C SER A 187 -12.83 -2.88 9.47
N LEU A 188 -13.38 -3.81 10.24
CA LEU A 188 -14.60 -4.55 9.88
C LEU A 188 -15.89 -3.97 10.47
N LEU A 189 -15.86 -3.42 11.68
CA LEU A 189 -17.07 -2.95 12.37
C LEU A 189 -17.30 -1.44 12.26
N VAL A 190 -16.22 -0.64 12.26
CA VAL A 190 -16.32 0.82 12.17
C VAL A 190 -16.22 1.22 10.70
N PHE A 191 -17.34 1.48 10.03
CA PHE A 191 -17.41 1.95 8.63
C PHE A 191 -16.48 1.19 7.65
N PRO A 192 -16.73 -0.10 7.37
CA PRO A 192 -15.80 -0.92 6.59
C PRO A 192 -15.56 -0.37 5.18
N ILE A 193 -14.30 -0.39 4.75
CA ILE A 193 -13.87 0.04 3.42
C ILE A 193 -13.38 -1.20 2.66
N TRP A 194 -14.03 -1.49 1.53
CA TRP A 194 -13.85 -2.71 0.75
C TRP A 194 -13.07 -2.44 -0.54
N SER A 195 -11.92 -3.09 -0.69
CA SER A 195 -11.12 -3.10 -1.92
C SER A 195 -11.87 -3.68 -3.11
N GLY A 196 -12.79 -4.63 -2.91
CA GLY A 196 -13.61 -5.17 -4.00
C GLY A 196 -14.49 -4.09 -4.65
N GLN A 197 -15.07 -3.21 -3.84
CA GLN A 197 -15.86 -2.07 -4.33
C GLN A 197 -14.99 -1.06 -5.07
N ASP A 198 -13.80 -0.77 -4.53
CA ASP A 198 -12.85 0.14 -5.18
C ASP A 198 -12.35 -0.41 -6.52
N LEU A 199 -12.11 -1.73 -6.61
CA LEU A 199 -11.75 -2.39 -7.86
C LEU A 199 -12.87 -2.27 -8.90
N HIS A 200 -14.11 -2.48 -8.49
CA HIS A 200 -15.27 -2.33 -9.37
C HIS A 200 -15.40 -0.89 -9.89
N ASN A 201 -15.43 0.10 -8.99
CA ASN A 201 -15.54 1.51 -9.34
C ASN A 201 -14.37 1.97 -10.23
N SER A 202 -13.14 1.54 -9.90
CA SER A 202 -11.94 1.80 -10.70
C SER A 202 -12.08 1.25 -12.12
N THR A 203 -12.60 0.03 -12.27
CA THR A 203 -12.83 -0.59 -13.59
C THR A 203 -13.87 0.17 -14.40
N VAL A 204 -14.98 0.59 -13.78
CA VAL A 204 -16.02 1.39 -14.43
C VAL A 204 -15.47 2.75 -14.88
N ASN A 205 -14.73 3.45 -14.00
CA ASN A 205 -14.15 4.75 -14.33
C ASN A 205 -13.15 4.67 -15.47
N LYS A 206 -12.38 3.59 -15.56
CA LYS A 206 -11.45 3.34 -16.68
C LYS A 206 -12.18 3.08 -17.98
N LEU A 207 -13.25 2.27 -17.95
CA LEU A 207 -14.09 2.05 -19.13
C LEU A 207 -14.67 3.37 -19.65
N GLN A 208 -15.21 4.19 -18.75
CA GLN A 208 -15.76 5.51 -19.10
C GLN A 208 -14.67 6.47 -19.59
N GLY A 209 -13.51 6.51 -18.93
CA GLY A 209 -12.39 7.34 -19.35
C GLY A 209 -11.88 6.97 -20.73
N LEU A 210 -11.80 5.66 -21.02
CA LEU A 210 -11.41 5.15 -22.33
C LEU A 210 -12.47 5.46 -23.39
N ALA A 211 -13.76 5.31 -23.07
CA ALA A 211 -14.84 5.68 -23.98
C ALA A 211 -14.79 7.16 -24.36
N LYS A 212 -14.62 8.05 -23.37
CA LYS A 212 -14.47 9.50 -23.60
C LYS A 212 -13.23 9.85 -24.42
N SER A 213 -12.11 9.15 -24.22
CA SER A 213 -10.92 9.33 -25.06
C SER A 213 -11.18 8.95 -26.53
N ILE A 214 -11.98 7.92 -26.79
CA ILE A 214 -12.35 7.52 -28.16
C ILE A 214 -13.30 8.53 -28.77
N GLU A 215 -14.32 8.97 -28.03
CA GLU A 215 -15.29 9.99 -28.46
C GLU A 215 -14.59 11.30 -28.83
N ALA A 216 -13.68 11.77 -27.99
CA ALA A 216 -12.87 12.96 -28.29
C ALA A 216 -11.97 12.77 -29.52
N VAL A 217 -11.46 11.56 -29.75
CA VAL A 217 -10.68 11.23 -30.96
C VAL A 217 -11.57 11.28 -32.22
N THR A 218 -12.81 10.81 -32.14
CA THR A 218 -13.76 10.88 -33.26
C THR A 218 -14.22 12.31 -33.53
N GLU A 219 -14.48 13.10 -32.48
CA GLU A 219 -14.86 14.52 -32.60
C GLU A 219 -13.75 15.34 -33.26
N VAL A 220 -12.49 15.18 -32.85
CA VAL A 220 -11.34 15.85 -33.49
C VAL A 220 -11.22 15.50 -34.98
N ARG A 221 -11.66 14.30 -35.38
CA ARG A 221 -11.67 13.88 -36.79
C ARG A 221 -12.85 14.48 -37.58
N GLU A 222 -13.95 14.80 -36.91
CA GLU A 222 -15.15 15.42 -37.51
C GLU A 222 -15.04 16.96 -37.56
N GLU A 223 -14.39 17.58 -36.58
CA GLU A 223 -14.14 19.03 -36.47
C GLU A 223 -12.97 19.53 -37.33
N GLU A 224 -12.45 18.75 -38.28
CA GLU A 224 -11.44 19.18 -39.27
C GLU A 224 -11.93 20.34 -40.20
N SER A 225 -13.07 21.00 -39.91
CA SER A 225 -13.57 22.15 -40.66
C SER A 225 -13.27 23.53 -40.06
N ASP A 226 -12.95 23.69 -38.77
CA ASP A 226 -12.73 25.04 -38.21
C ASP A 226 -11.63 25.09 -37.14
N GLU A 227 -10.82 26.13 -37.23
CA GLU A 227 -9.47 26.28 -36.66
C GLU A 227 -9.37 26.45 -35.13
N GLU A 228 -8.11 26.28 -34.69
CA GLU A 228 -7.41 26.99 -33.60
C GLU A 228 -7.38 26.44 -32.15
N ASP A 229 -6.13 26.32 -31.69
CA ASP A 229 -5.64 26.42 -30.30
C ASP A 229 -6.33 25.60 -29.20
N LYS A 230 -5.78 24.40 -28.93
CA LYS A 230 -5.87 23.81 -27.59
C LYS A 230 -4.52 23.83 -26.88
N SER A 231 -4.40 24.85 -26.05
CA SER A 231 -3.36 25.17 -25.07
C SER A 231 -2.96 24.02 -24.14
N CYS A 232 -1.79 24.17 -23.53
CA CYS A 232 -1.11 23.31 -22.54
C CYS A 232 -1.89 23.02 -21.24
N ASP A 233 -3.05 22.39 -21.33
CA ASP A 233 -3.59 21.53 -20.26
C ASP A 233 -3.42 20.06 -20.71
N GLU A 234 -3.26 19.10 -19.80
CA GLU A 234 -3.06 17.70 -20.21
C GLU A 234 -4.24 17.25 -21.09
N ASP A 235 -3.93 16.91 -22.35
CA ASP A 235 -4.90 16.54 -23.38
C ASP A 235 -5.90 15.51 -22.80
N PRO A 236 -7.22 15.81 -22.78
CA PRO A 236 -8.20 14.92 -22.12
C PRO A 236 -8.16 13.50 -22.67
N ILE A 237 -7.77 13.35 -23.94
CA ILE A 237 -7.51 12.07 -24.59
C ILE A 237 -6.38 11.32 -23.87
N TYR A 238 -5.24 11.99 -23.65
CA TYR A 238 -4.06 11.46 -22.95
C TYR A 238 -4.39 11.02 -21.52
N LYS A 239 -5.12 11.85 -20.78
CA LYS A 239 -5.48 11.56 -19.39
C LYS A 239 -6.33 10.29 -19.26
N GLY A 240 -7.26 10.07 -20.19
CA GLY A 240 -8.17 8.93 -20.17
C GLY A 240 -7.45 7.59 -20.39
N TYR A 241 -6.61 7.46 -21.42
CA TYR A 241 -5.88 6.19 -21.65
C TYR A 241 -4.69 5.98 -20.71
N LYS A 242 -4.01 7.05 -20.25
CA LYS A 242 -2.86 6.93 -19.32
C LYS A 242 -3.27 6.28 -18.00
N ALA A 243 -4.40 6.70 -17.45
CA ALA A 243 -4.96 6.12 -16.22
C ALA A 243 -5.19 4.60 -16.35
N VAL A 244 -5.52 4.10 -17.54
CA VAL A 244 -5.68 2.67 -17.80
C VAL A 244 -4.33 1.96 -17.86
N LEU A 245 -3.35 2.54 -18.58
CA LEU A 245 -2.01 1.95 -18.76
C LEU A 245 -1.26 1.77 -17.43
N ASP A 246 -1.33 2.77 -16.55
CA ASP A 246 -0.62 2.76 -15.26
C ASP A 246 -1.32 1.91 -14.18
N SER A 247 -2.52 1.40 -14.46
CA SER A 247 -3.37 0.79 -13.42
C SER A 247 -3.05 -0.67 -13.06
N LYS A 248 -2.13 -1.34 -13.78
CA LYS A 248 -1.90 -2.78 -13.63
C LYS A 248 -1.60 -3.21 -12.19
N SER A 249 -0.64 -2.55 -11.54
CA SER A 249 -0.22 -2.90 -10.17
C SER A 249 -1.30 -2.62 -9.14
N ILE A 250 -2.08 -1.56 -9.35
CA ILE A 250 -3.20 -1.15 -8.49
C ILE A 250 -4.32 -2.19 -8.58
N ASP A 251 -4.68 -2.64 -9.78
CA ASP A 251 -5.73 -3.65 -9.99
C ASP A 251 -5.35 -5.01 -9.40
N GLU A 252 -4.09 -5.43 -9.60
CA GLU A 252 -3.57 -6.67 -9.02
C GLU A 252 -3.58 -6.61 -7.48
N ALA A 253 -3.20 -5.48 -6.89
CA ALA A 253 -3.23 -5.28 -5.44
C ALA A 253 -4.66 -5.25 -4.88
N LEU A 254 -5.57 -4.50 -5.51
CA LEU A 254 -6.98 -4.44 -5.11
C LEU A 254 -7.66 -5.81 -5.22
N ALA A 255 -7.38 -6.57 -6.29
CA ALA A 255 -7.91 -7.92 -6.45
C ALA A 255 -7.36 -8.90 -5.40
N LEU A 256 -6.08 -8.77 -5.04
CA LEU A 256 -5.49 -9.54 -3.95
C LEU A 256 -6.21 -9.23 -2.64
N TYR A 257 -6.32 -7.97 -2.25
CA TYR A 257 -6.97 -7.59 -1.00
C TYR A 257 -8.45 -7.96 -0.97
N ALA A 258 -9.16 -7.83 -2.09
CA ALA A 258 -10.57 -8.20 -2.20
C ALA A 258 -10.79 -9.71 -2.00
N SER A 259 -9.79 -10.54 -2.30
CA SER A 259 -9.87 -11.99 -2.06
C SER A 259 -9.79 -12.36 -0.57
N TRP A 260 -9.23 -11.49 0.27
CA TRP A 260 -9.15 -11.67 1.72
C TRP A 260 -10.39 -11.15 2.46
N GLU A 261 -11.28 -10.43 1.79
CA GLU A 261 -12.45 -9.84 2.42
C GLU A 261 -13.48 -10.90 2.85
N PRO A 262 -14.09 -10.80 4.04
CA PRO A 262 -15.13 -11.72 4.47
C PRO A 262 -16.28 -11.71 3.46
N ARG A 263 -16.70 -12.92 3.07
CA ARG A 263 -17.72 -13.10 2.04
C ARG A 263 -19.06 -12.53 2.49
N HIS A 264 -19.62 -11.62 1.71
CA HIS A 264 -20.93 -11.04 1.96
C HIS A 264 -22.09 -12.04 1.72
N SER A 265 -21.89 -13.06 0.87
CA SER A 265 -22.88 -14.12 0.61
C SER A 265 -22.23 -15.47 0.31
N ARG A 266 -22.85 -16.57 0.75
CA ARG A 266 -22.42 -17.98 0.53
C ARG A 266 -22.36 -18.38 -0.94
N HIS A 267 -23.14 -17.72 -1.82
CA HIS A 267 -23.28 -18.08 -3.24
C HIS A 267 -22.49 -17.19 -4.22
N CYS A 268 -21.95 -16.05 -3.78
CA CYS A 268 -21.12 -15.20 -4.63
C CYS A 268 -19.64 -15.55 -4.48
N ARG A 269 -19.13 -16.42 -5.37
CA ARG A 269 -17.69 -16.43 -5.67
C ARG A 269 -17.39 -15.18 -6.48
N TYR A 270 -16.95 -14.12 -5.80
CA TYR A 270 -16.52 -12.90 -6.49
C TYR A 270 -15.33 -13.21 -7.40
N PRO A 271 -15.45 -12.97 -8.71
CA PRO A 271 -14.39 -13.29 -9.64
C PRO A 271 -13.40 -12.12 -9.73
N TRP A 272 -12.73 -11.76 -8.63
CA TRP A 272 -11.78 -10.64 -8.61
C TRP A 272 -10.67 -10.79 -9.66
N GLN A 273 -10.27 -12.02 -9.97
CA GLN A 273 -9.34 -12.32 -11.06
C GLN A 273 -9.90 -12.04 -12.45
N GLN A 274 -11.22 -12.06 -12.65
CA GLN A 274 -11.84 -11.63 -13.90
C GLN A 274 -11.72 -10.11 -14.08
N TYR A 275 -11.81 -9.31 -13.02
CA TYR A 275 -11.58 -7.86 -13.11
C TYR A 275 -10.15 -7.56 -13.58
N VAL A 276 -9.15 -8.30 -13.10
CA VAL A 276 -7.76 -8.16 -13.58
C VAL A 276 -7.64 -8.52 -15.06
N LYS A 277 -8.35 -9.56 -15.52
CA LYS A 277 -8.42 -9.93 -16.95
C LYS A 277 -9.08 -8.83 -17.79
N VAL A 278 -10.17 -8.24 -17.30
CA VAL A 278 -10.85 -7.10 -17.94
C VAL A 278 -9.89 -5.92 -18.02
N GLY A 279 -9.22 -5.56 -16.92
CA GLY A 279 -8.18 -4.51 -16.92
C GLY A 279 -7.03 -4.79 -17.90
N ALA A 280 -6.64 -6.06 -18.09
CA ALA A 280 -5.67 -6.44 -19.11
C ALA A 280 -6.18 -6.25 -20.54
N ALA A 281 -7.46 -6.57 -20.81
CA ALA A 281 -8.10 -6.31 -22.10
C ALA A 281 -8.23 -4.81 -22.37
N LEU A 282 -8.66 -4.02 -21.38
CA LEU A 282 -8.71 -2.57 -21.48
C LEU A 282 -7.35 -1.96 -21.82
N ARG A 283 -6.27 -2.39 -21.14
CA ARG A 283 -4.92 -1.91 -21.46
C ARG A 283 -4.51 -2.22 -22.89
N ARG A 284 -4.86 -3.39 -23.43
CA ARG A 284 -4.63 -3.73 -24.84
C ARG A 284 -5.35 -2.77 -25.78
N PHE A 285 -6.61 -2.46 -25.46
CA PHE A 285 -7.38 -1.47 -26.22
C PHE A 285 -6.81 -0.05 -26.06
N SER A 286 -6.32 0.33 -24.88
CA SER A 286 -5.68 1.64 -24.68
C SER A 286 -4.45 1.81 -25.56
N TYR A 287 -3.69 0.75 -25.86
CA TYR A 287 -2.58 0.85 -26.82
C TYR A 287 -3.04 1.21 -28.24
N THR A 288 -4.22 0.75 -28.68
CA THR A 288 -4.75 1.15 -30.00
C THR A 288 -5.22 2.60 -30.00
N VAL A 289 -5.80 3.07 -28.89
CA VAL A 289 -6.18 4.50 -28.73
C VAL A 289 -4.94 5.39 -28.72
N VAL A 290 -3.86 4.98 -28.05
CA VAL A 290 -2.57 5.71 -28.06
C VAL A 290 -2.03 5.81 -29.49
N ALA A 291 -2.02 4.70 -30.23
CA ALA A 291 -1.56 4.70 -31.61
C ALA A 291 -2.41 5.63 -32.49
N LEU A 292 -3.73 5.60 -32.32
CA LEU A 292 -4.66 6.45 -33.05
C LEU A 292 -4.48 7.93 -32.73
N HIS A 293 -4.35 8.28 -31.44
CA HIS A 293 -4.07 9.65 -30.98
C HIS A 293 -2.74 10.16 -31.54
N GLY A 294 -1.70 9.31 -31.56
CA GLY A 294 -0.41 9.63 -32.17
C GLY A 294 -0.52 9.89 -33.69
N CYS A 295 -1.26 9.06 -34.42
CA CYS A 295 -1.51 9.26 -35.85
C CYS A 295 -2.24 10.58 -36.13
N LEU A 296 -3.28 10.89 -35.36
CA LEU A 296 -4.03 12.15 -35.47
C LEU A 296 -3.13 13.37 -35.22
N GLN A 297 -2.32 13.33 -34.17
CA GLN A 297 -1.41 14.42 -33.87
C GLN A 297 -0.39 14.66 -34.99
N THR A 298 0.12 13.59 -35.61
CA THR A 298 0.99 13.72 -36.78
C THR A 298 0.26 14.26 -38.01
N GLU A 299 -0.99 13.84 -38.25
CA GLU A 299 -1.79 14.32 -39.38
C GLU A 299 -2.07 15.82 -39.28
N ILE A 300 -2.46 16.29 -38.08
CA ILE A 300 -2.67 17.71 -37.79
C ILE A 300 -1.37 18.50 -38.00
N GLN A 301 -0.24 17.99 -37.49
CA GLN A 301 1.05 18.66 -37.63
C GLN A 301 1.52 18.77 -39.09
N VAL A 302 1.29 17.73 -39.90
CA VAL A 302 1.61 17.74 -41.34
C VAL A 302 0.72 18.74 -42.09
N LYS A 303 -0.59 18.77 -41.82
CA LYS A 303 -1.53 19.72 -42.44
C LYS A 303 -1.14 21.18 -42.14
N LEU A 304 -0.77 21.48 -40.89
CA LEU A 304 -0.29 22.81 -40.48
C LEU A 304 1.00 23.24 -41.18
N GLN A 305 1.92 22.30 -41.45
CA GLN A 305 3.15 22.60 -42.19
C GLN A 305 2.95 22.83 -43.69
N ILE A 306 1.88 22.29 -44.28
CA ILE A 306 1.55 22.47 -45.70
C ILE A 306 0.78 23.79 -45.94
N ALA A 307 0.11 24.32 -44.92
CA ALA A 307 -0.66 25.56 -44.99
C ALA A 307 0.19 26.86 -44.89
N TYR A 308 1.48 26.74 -44.55
CA TYR A 308 2.46 27.83 -44.45
C TYR A 308 3.45 27.81 -45.63
#